data_AF-A0AAN5Z5C3-F1
#
_entry.id   AF-A0AAN5Z5C3-F1
#
_cell.length_a   1.000
_cell.length_b   1.000
_cell.length_c   1.000
_cell.angle_alpha   90.00
_cell.angle_beta   90.00
_cell.angle_gamma   90.00
#
_symmetry.space_group_name_H-M   'P 1'
#
loop_
_entity.id
_entity.type
_entity.pdbx_description
1 polymer ?
#
loop_
_entity_poly.entity_id
_entity_poly.type
_entity_poly.pdbx_seq_one_letter_code
_entity_poly.pdbx_strand_id
1 'polypeptide(L)'
;MPSPSQQYVSSLTIEASNDKDFFPPGTCVDQSGRQGSPDCNNSFDGDYTYAVKTFTTNPSQAITGLSICITGDSMPTRIRDVQLWRSPDDPVTLADAVGWDGISTDINHGRSGDYLYLVWKNDRV
;
A
#
# COMPACT_ATOMS: atom_id res chain seq x y z
N MET A 1 8.39 45.77 3.36
CA MET A 1 8.66 44.38 3.77
C MET A 1 9.79 43.88 2.88
N PRO A 2 10.96 43.43 3.41
CA PRO A 2 11.92 42.72 2.57
C PRO A 2 11.22 41.50 1.96
N SER A 3 11.47 41.18 0.69
CA SER A 3 10.91 39.96 0.11
C SER A 3 11.49 38.76 0.87
N PRO A 4 10.73 37.66 1.04
CA PRO A 4 11.31 36.43 1.53
C PRO A 4 12.53 36.10 0.67
N SER A 5 13.66 35.79 1.29
CA SER A 5 14.80 35.23 0.56
C SER A 5 14.31 33.93 -0.11
N GLN A 6 14.35 33.88 -1.44
CA GLN A 6 13.96 32.70 -2.20
C GLN A 6 14.73 31.47 -1.68
N GLN A 7 14.01 30.39 -1.37
CA GLN A 7 14.56 29.11 -0.93
C GLN A 7 14.22 28.02 -1.95
N TYR A 8 15.08 27.01 -2.03
CA TYR A 8 14.96 25.84 -2.89
C TYR A 8 15.14 24.58 -2.07
N VAL A 9 14.54 23.46 -2.47
CA VAL A 9 14.80 22.17 -1.84
C VAL A 9 16.17 21.65 -2.30
N SER A 10 17.07 21.32 -1.37
CA SER A 10 18.39 20.75 -1.68
C SER A 10 18.45 19.23 -1.46
N SER A 11 17.57 18.69 -0.63
CA SER A 11 17.49 17.26 -0.36
C SER A 11 16.09 16.86 0.11
N LEU A 12 15.75 15.61 -0.15
CA LEU A 12 14.59 14.91 0.37
C LEU A 12 15.06 13.56 0.90
N THR A 13 14.86 13.30 2.20
CA THR A 13 15.25 12.07 2.88
C THR A 13 14.03 11.40 3.50
N ILE A 14 14.16 10.10 3.81
CA ILE A 14 13.19 9.36 4.61
C ILE A 14 13.84 9.11 5.97
N GLU A 15 13.16 9.50 7.03
CA GLU A 15 13.57 9.26 8.41
C GLU A 15 12.52 8.38 9.10
N ALA A 16 12.97 7.34 9.80
CA ALA A 16 12.11 6.45 10.57
C ALA A 16 12.44 6.52 12.06
N SER A 17 11.44 6.41 12.92
CA SER A 17 11.58 6.44 14.37
C SER A 17 10.56 5.52 15.04
N ASN A 18 10.94 4.92 16.16
CA ASN A 18 10.03 4.20 17.05
C ASN A 18 9.39 5.11 18.12
N ASP A 19 9.75 6.39 18.13
CA ASP A 19 9.19 7.41 19.01
C ASP A 19 8.06 8.16 18.30
N LYS A 20 6.85 8.02 18.83
CA LYS A 20 5.63 8.68 18.32
C LYS A 20 5.65 10.20 18.43
N ASP A 21 6.52 10.74 19.28
CA ASP A 21 6.65 12.16 19.52
C ASP A 21 7.83 12.77 18.75
N PHE A 22 8.51 11.97 17.90
CA PHE A 22 9.58 12.43 17.03
C PHE A 22 9.02 13.13 15.78
N PHE A 23 9.34 14.40 15.60
CA PHE A 23 8.94 15.19 14.42
C PHE A 23 10.14 15.93 13.83
N PRO A 24 10.80 15.37 12.79
CA PRO A 24 11.97 16.00 12.18
C PRO A 24 11.67 17.43 11.68
N PRO A 25 12.55 18.41 11.93
CA PRO A 25 12.47 19.70 11.27
C PRO A 25 12.51 19.54 9.75
N GLY A 26 11.58 20.20 9.04
CA GLY A 26 11.48 20.07 7.59
C GLY A 26 10.59 18.91 7.12
N THR A 27 9.94 18.18 8.02
CA THR A 27 8.92 17.18 7.66
C THR A 27 7.90 17.74 6.67
N CYS A 28 7.63 16.97 5.63
CA CYS A 28 6.56 17.23 4.67
C CYS A 28 5.22 16.89 5.31
N VAL A 29 4.25 17.81 5.17
CA VAL A 29 2.92 17.66 5.74
C VAL A 29 1.89 17.64 4.62
N ASP A 30 0.85 16.84 4.78
CA ASP A 30 -0.28 16.83 3.86
C ASP A 30 -1.00 18.20 3.91
N GLN A 31 -1.12 18.85 2.75
CA GLN A 31 -1.85 20.13 2.63
C GLN A 31 -3.36 19.98 2.82
N SER A 32 -3.91 18.77 2.67
CA SER A 32 -5.36 18.56 2.77
C SER A 32 -5.90 18.70 4.20
N GLY A 33 -5.02 18.58 5.20
CA GLY A 33 -5.37 18.58 6.63
C GLY A 33 -6.22 17.37 7.04
N ARG A 34 -6.47 16.40 6.15
CA ARG A 34 -7.33 15.24 6.42
C ARG A 34 -6.62 14.13 7.16
N GLN A 35 -5.30 14.02 7.01
CA GLN A 35 -4.50 13.07 7.78
C GLN A 35 -3.84 13.82 8.92
N GLY A 36 -4.36 13.66 10.13
CA GLY A 36 -3.88 14.34 11.35
C GLY A 36 -2.48 13.93 11.82
N SER A 37 -1.69 13.28 10.96
CA SER A 37 -0.31 12.88 11.23
C SER A 37 0.56 13.12 9.99
N PRO A 38 1.76 13.68 10.14
CA PRO A 38 2.75 13.79 9.07
C PRO A 38 3.54 12.49 8.84
N ASP A 39 3.27 11.45 9.64
CA ASP A 39 3.77 10.11 9.41
C ASP A 39 3.16 9.54 8.12
N CYS A 40 4.01 9.30 7.12
CA CYS A 40 3.59 8.74 5.83
C CYS A 40 3.28 7.24 5.89
N ASN A 41 3.65 6.55 6.98
CA ASN A 41 3.22 5.19 7.32
C ASN A 41 1.85 5.20 8.01
N ASN A 42 1.35 6.31 8.54
CA ASN A 42 0.23 6.30 9.49
C ASN A 42 -0.92 5.34 9.14
N SER A 43 -1.27 4.45 10.09
CA SER A 43 -2.22 3.32 9.96
C SER A 43 -1.68 2.02 9.34
N PHE A 44 -0.38 1.92 9.03
CA PHE A 44 0.22 0.71 8.45
C PHE A 44 1.07 -0.12 9.43
N ASP A 45 1.00 0.17 10.73
CA ASP A 45 1.79 -0.47 11.81
C ASP A 45 3.32 -0.30 11.62
N GLY A 46 4.10 -0.49 12.68
CA GLY A 46 5.56 -0.30 12.65
C GLY A 46 6.04 1.13 12.90
N ASP A 47 7.27 1.43 12.46
CA ASP A 47 7.96 2.69 12.79
C ASP A 47 7.37 3.90 12.06
N TYR A 48 7.28 5.03 12.78
CA TYR A 48 6.86 6.31 12.22
C TYR A 48 7.84 6.76 11.15
N THR A 49 7.33 7.03 9.95
CA THR A 49 8.16 7.30 8.77
C THR A 49 7.84 8.69 8.21
N TYR A 50 8.86 9.51 7.98
CA TYR A 50 8.71 10.91 7.59
C TYR A 50 9.51 11.22 6.33
N ALA A 51 8.87 11.88 5.36
CA ALA A 51 9.59 12.53 4.28
C ALA A 51 10.09 13.91 4.74
N VAL A 52 11.40 14.09 4.81
CA VAL A 52 12.04 15.29 5.37
C VAL A 52 12.76 16.05 4.27
N LYS A 53 12.47 17.35 4.13
CA LYS A 53 13.12 18.23 3.14
C LYS A 53 14.07 19.20 3.81
N THR A 54 15.18 19.47 3.15
CA THR A 54 16.12 20.53 3.54
C THR A 54 16.12 21.65 2.50
N PHE A 55 16.23 22.89 2.95
CA PHE A 55 16.27 24.06 2.08
C PHE A 55 17.69 24.60 1.90
N THR A 56 17.93 25.20 0.73
CA THR A 56 19.11 26.01 0.40
C THR A 56 18.67 27.33 -0.21
N THR A 57 19.49 28.37 -0.07
CA THR A 57 19.35 29.63 -0.81
C THR A 57 20.20 29.66 -2.07
N ASN A 58 21.11 28.69 -2.24
CA ASN A 58 21.96 28.57 -3.43
C ASN A 58 21.25 27.75 -4.53
N PRO A 59 20.86 28.37 -5.66
CA PRO A 59 20.15 27.68 -6.73
C PRO A 59 20.92 26.49 -7.31
N SER A 60 22.27 26.50 -7.26
CA SER A 60 23.08 25.40 -7.81
C SER A 60 23.04 24.12 -6.98
N GLN A 61 22.50 24.18 -5.75
CA GLN A 61 22.32 23.04 -4.86
C GLN A 61 20.87 22.54 -4.86
N ALA A 62 19.97 23.16 -5.62
CA ALA A 62 18.59 22.75 -5.70
C ALA A 62 18.45 21.39 -6.41
N ILE A 63 17.56 20.54 -5.92
CA ILE A 63 17.14 19.36 -6.68
C ILE A 63 16.40 19.81 -7.94
N THR A 64 16.76 19.25 -9.09
CA THR A 64 16.12 19.57 -10.38
C THR A 64 15.25 18.45 -10.92
N GLY A 65 15.22 17.30 -10.23
CA GLY A 65 14.43 16.14 -10.61
C GLY A 65 14.21 15.21 -9.42
N LEU A 66 13.09 14.51 -9.44
CA LEU A 66 12.71 13.50 -8.46
C LEU A 66 12.04 12.35 -9.23
N SER A 67 12.42 11.11 -8.91
CA SER A 67 11.75 9.91 -9.40
C SER A 67 11.37 9.05 -8.20
N ILE A 68 10.09 8.68 -8.11
CA ILE A 68 9.57 7.78 -7.08
C ILE A 68 9.08 6.53 -7.82
N CYS A 69 9.63 5.38 -7.45
CA CYS A 69 9.18 4.09 -7.93
C CYS A 69 8.47 3.38 -6.79
N ILE A 70 7.17 3.12 -6.93
CA ILE A 70 6.42 2.28 -6.00
C ILE A 70 6.44 0.87 -6.59
N THR A 71 7.28 0.00 -6.05
CA THR A 71 7.24 -1.43 -6.34
C THR A 71 6.49 -2.09 -5.21
N GLY A 72 5.26 -2.54 -5.46
CA GLY A 72 4.61 -3.46 -4.53
C GLY A 72 5.34 -4.79 -4.55
N ASP A 73 5.71 -5.33 -3.39
CA ASP A 73 6.23 -6.70 -3.27
C ASP A 73 5.15 -7.76 -3.63
N SER A 74 3.93 -7.34 -3.90
CA SER A 74 2.88 -8.14 -4.52
C SER A 74 2.42 -7.50 -5.82
N MET A 75 3.00 -7.93 -6.95
CA MET A 75 2.15 -8.08 -8.13
C MET A 75 0.93 -8.90 -7.66
N PRO A 76 -0.33 -8.48 -7.91
CA PRO A 76 -1.45 -9.36 -7.63
C PRO A 76 -1.13 -10.69 -8.31
N THR A 77 -1.12 -11.77 -7.53
CA THR A 77 -0.79 -13.09 -8.06
C THR A 77 -1.67 -13.34 -9.28
N ARG A 78 -1.06 -13.49 -10.44
CA ARG A 78 -1.81 -13.69 -11.69
C ARG A 78 -2.56 -15.01 -11.55
N ILE A 79 -3.87 -15.01 -11.78
CA ILE A 79 -4.62 -16.26 -11.83
C ILE A 79 -4.19 -17.00 -13.09
N ARG A 80 -3.66 -18.21 -12.95
CA ARG A 80 -3.24 -19.06 -14.08
C ARG A 80 -4.26 -20.13 -14.46
N ASP A 81 -5.19 -20.42 -13.55
CA ASP A 81 -6.23 -21.43 -13.75
C ASP A 81 -7.45 -21.07 -12.90
N VAL A 82 -8.65 -21.27 -13.45
CA VAL A 82 -9.92 -21.01 -12.77
C VAL A 82 -10.93 -22.11 -13.14
N GLN A 83 -11.60 -22.65 -12.14
CA GLN A 83 -12.62 -23.68 -12.34
C GLN A 83 -13.86 -23.43 -11.49
N LEU A 84 -14.96 -24.04 -11.93
CA LEU A 84 -16.22 -24.08 -11.21
C LEU A 84 -16.25 -25.34 -10.35
N TRP A 85 -16.42 -25.18 -9.04
CA TRP A 85 -16.56 -26.28 -8.10
C TRP A 85 -18.01 -26.33 -7.60
N ARG A 86 -18.66 -27.47 -7.79
CA ARG A 86 -20.03 -27.72 -7.33
C ARG A 86 -20.02 -28.72 -6.18
N SER A 87 -20.74 -28.42 -5.11
CA SER A 87 -20.93 -29.33 -3.97
C SER A 87 -22.43 -29.52 -3.71
N PRO A 88 -22.97 -30.74 -3.82
CA PRO A 88 -24.41 -30.97 -3.69
C PRO A 88 -24.90 -30.95 -2.25
N ASP A 89 -24.08 -31.43 -1.31
CA ASP A 89 -24.56 -31.78 0.04
C ASP A 89 -24.15 -30.74 1.09
N ASP A 90 -22.89 -30.29 1.06
CA ASP A 90 -22.32 -29.42 2.09
C ASP A 90 -21.53 -28.25 1.49
N PRO A 91 -21.48 -27.09 2.18
CA PRO A 91 -20.63 -25.98 1.76
C PRO A 91 -19.15 -26.36 1.90
N VAL A 92 -18.33 -25.91 0.94
CA VAL A 92 -16.88 -26.17 0.94
C VAL A 92 -16.07 -24.93 1.26
N THR A 93 -14.88 -25.16 1.82
CA THR A 93 -13.89 -24.14 2.16
C THR A 93 -12.59 -24.37 1.39
N LEU A 94 -11.61 -23.47 1.57
CA LEU A 94 -10.29 -23.64 0.96
C LEU A 94 -9.58 -24.93 1.44
N ALA A 95 -9.89 -25.40 2.65
CA ALA A 95 -9.32 -26.64 3.17
C ALA A 95 -9.77 -27.87 2.37
N ASP A 96 -10.99 -27.84 1.81
CA ASP A 96 -11.54 -28.89 0.95
C ASP A 96 -11.02 -28.78 -0.50
N ALA A 97 -10.74 -27.55 -0.95
CA ALA A 97 -10.20 -27.24 -2.26
C ALA A 97 -8.69 -27.49 -2.36
N VAL A 98 -8.26 -28.70 -1.96
CA VAL A 98 -6.84 -29.10 -1.93
C VAL A 98 -6.19 -28.89 -3.30
N GLY A 99 -5.09 -28.13 -3.31
CA GLY A 99 -4.34 -27.83 -4.53
C GLY A 99 -4.79 -26.56 -5.27
N TRP A 100 -5.80 -25.85 -4.77
CA TRP A 100 -6.16 -24.51 -5.20
C TRP A 100 -5.58 -23.47 -4.23
N ASP A 101 -5.30 -22.27 -4.74
CA ASP A 101 -4.72 -21.18 -3.94
C ASP A 101 -5.82 -20.25 -3.39
N GLY A 102 -7.05 -20.35 -3.90
CA GLY A 102 -8.20 -19.62 -3.38
C GLY A 102 -9.55 -20.18 -3.85
N ILE A 103 -10.61 -19.77 -3.14
CA ILE A 103 -12.01 -20.14 -3.38
C ILE A 103 -12.92 -18.93 -3.08
N SER A 104 -14.00 -18.77 -3.84
CA SER A 104 -15.03 -17.75 -3.58
C SER A 104 -15.93 -18.15 -2.41
N THR A 105 -16.86 -17.28 -2.03
CA THR A 105 -18.06 -17.71 -1.31
C THR A 105 -19.02 -18.45 -2.26
N ASP A 106 -20.08 -19.05 -1.72
CA ASP A 106 -21.11 -19.72 -2.52
C ASP A 106 -21.81 -18.70 -3.44
N ILE A 107 -21.56 -18.80 -4.75
CA ILE A 107 -22.14 -17.90 -5.76
C ILE A 107 -23.61 -18.24 -6.05
N ASN A 108 -24.07 -19.41 -5.59
CA ASN A 108 -25.48 -19.80 -5.61
C ASN A 108 -26.22 -19.45 -4.32
N HIS A 109 -25.61 -18.70 -3.40
CA HIS A 109 -26.25 -18.40 -2.12
C HIS A 109 -27.66 -17.81 -2.30
N GLY A 110 -28.63 -18.38 -1.57
CA GLY A 110 -30.05 -18.00 -1.66
C GLY A 110 -30.79 -18.55 -2.88
N ARG A 111 -30.16 -19.41 -3.68
CA ARG A 111 -30.78 -20.15 -4.78
C ARG A 111 -30.78 -21.63 -4.41
N SER A 112 -31.96 -22.22 -4.30
CA SER A 112 -32.10 -23.65 -3.94
C SER A 112 -31.30 -24.56 -4.88
N GLY A 113 -30.73 -25.64 -4.35
CA GLY A 113 -29.90 -26.61 -5.08
C GLY A 113 -28.46 -26.63 -4.59
N ASP A 114 -27.56 -27.14 -5.41
CA ASP A 114 -26.15 -27.32 -5.04
C ASP A 114 -25.43 -25.99 -4.79
N TYR A 115 -24.48 -26.03 -3.85
CA TYR A 115 -23.49 -24.97 -3.64
C TYR A 115 -22.55 -24.86 -4.84
N LEU A 116 -22.15 -23.63 -5.15
CA LEU A 116 -21.32 -23.36 -6.32
C LEU A 116 -20.24 -22.34 -6.00
N TYR A 117 -19.02 -22.63 -6.41
CA TYR A 117 -17.85 -21.81 -6.08
C TYR A 117 -16.95 -21.63 -7.30
N LEU A 118 -16.22 -20.53 -7.34
CA LEU A 118 -15.03 -20.38 -8.17
C LEU A 118 -13.81 -20.76 -7.35
N VAL A 119 -12.93 -21.60 -7.90
CA VAL A 119 -11.60 -21.89 -7.34
C VAL A 119 -10.52 -21.46 -8.33
N TRP A 120 -9.36 -21.00 -7.84
CA TRP A 120 -8.28 -20.54 -8.71
C TRP A 120 -6.88 -20.91 -8.21
N LYS A 121 -5.95 -21.02 -9.16
CA LYS A 121 -4.52 -21.16 -8.90
C LYS A 121 -3.81 -19.88 -9.28
N ASN A 122 -2.87 -19.50 -8.46
CA ASN A 122 -1.95 -18.43 -8.70
C ASN A 122 -0.78 -18.91 -9.57
N ASP A 123 -0.31 -18.03 -10.43
CA ASP A 123 0.97 -18.13 -11.10
C ASP A 123 2.06 -18.09 -10.02
N ARG A 124 2.88 -19.13 -9.98
CA ARG A 124 4.03 -19.19 -9.07
C ARG A 124 5.17 -18.54 -9.84
N VAL A 125 5.49 -17.31 -9.48
CA VAL A 125 6.63 -16.58 -10.04
C VAL A 125 7.93 -17.29 -9.67
#